data_AF-A0A9Q4CU50-F1
#
_entry.id   AF-A0A9Q4CU50-F1
#
_cell.length_a   1.000
_cell.length_b   1.000
_cell.length_c   1.000
_cell.angle_alpha   90.00
_cell.angle_beta   90.00
_cell.angle_gamma   90.00
#
_symmetry.space_group_name_H-M   'P 1'
#
loop_
_entity.id
_entity.type
_entity.pdbx_description
1 polymer ?
#
loop_
_entity_poly.entity_id
_entity_poly.type
_entity_poly.pdbx_seq_one_letter_code
_entity_poly.pdbx_strand_id
1 'polypeptide(L)'
;MSKGQVVQVLGPVVDVRFPEGELPLLNNALRIDYEGEVSIHLTLEVALHLGDNVVRSVAMSSTDGLIRGVDVEDTGRAIAVPVGQGTLGRIFNVLGEAIDEAGPVEADTSWPIHRNAPEFSELTTKTEIFETGIKVVDLLAPYIKGGKVGLFGGA
;
A
#
# COMPACT_ATOMS: atom_id res chain seq x y z
N MET A 1 14.06 -3.72 14.46
CA MET A 1 13.12 -2.59 14.37
C MET A 1 13.92 -1.36 14.75
N SER A 2 14.19 -0.50 13.77
CA SER A 2 14.90 0.76 14.00
C SER A 2 13.90 1.85 14.34
N LYS A 3 14.33 2.81 15.15
CA LYS A 3 13.54 3.98 15.52
C LYS A 3 14.14 5.23 14.89
N GLY A 4 13.36 5.92 14.09
CA GLY A 4 13.67 7.22 13.53
C GLY A 4 12.87 8.33 14.20
N GLN A 5 13.08 9.56 13.75
CA GLN A 5 12.34 10.73 14.20
C GLN A 5 11.91 11.59 13.01
N VAL A 6 10.69 12.12 13.09
CA VAL A 6 10.16 13.05 12.08
C VAL A 6 11.00 14.33 12.07
N VAL A 7 11.60 14.66 10.93
CA VAL A 7 12.37 15.91 10.77
C VAL A 7 11.61 16.98 10.00
N GLN A 8 10.72 16.58 9.08
CA GLN A 8 9.97 17.50 8.24
C GLN A 8 8.61 16.91 7.83
N VAL A 9 7.60 17.77 7.70
CA VAL A 9 6.25 17.43 7.23
C VAL A 9 5.85 18.46 6.17
N LEU A 10 5.53 17.99 4.96
CA LEU A 10 5.15 18.78 3.79
C LEU A 10 3.89 18.18 3.15
N GLY A 11 2.71 18.56 3.67
CA GLY A 11 1.46 17.88 3.30
C GLY A 11 1.58 16.37 3.56
N PRO A 12 1.26 15.48 2.61
CA PRO A 12 1.37 14.04 2.79
C PRO A 12 2.81 13.51 2.79
N VAL A 13 3.81 14.36 2.51
CA VAL A 13 5.22 13.94 2.47
C VAL A 13 5.86 14.18 3.82
N VAL A 14 6.43 13.12 4.41
CA VAL A 14 7.09 13.16 5.72
C VAL A 14 8.53 12.71 5.57
N ASP A 15 9.48 13.54 5.99
CA ASP A 15 10.88 13.16 6.04
C ASP A 15 11.22 12.68 7.45
N VAL A 16 11.85 11.50 7.55
CA VAL A 16 12.17 10.82 8.81
C VAL A 16 13.67 10.54 8.84
N ARG A 17 14.34 10.91 9.93
CA ARG A 17 15.76 10.60 10.14
C ARG A 17 15.90 9.36 10.99
N PHE A 18 16.75 8.44 10.55
CA PHE A 18 17.11 7.23 11.31
C PHE A 18 18.57 7.32 11.80
N PRO A 19 18.96 6.51 12.81
CA PRO A 19 20.34 6.33 13.19
C PRO A 19 21.20 5.78 12.02
N GLU A 20 22.50 6.01 12.10
CA GLU A 20 23.45 5.51 11.10
C GLU A 20 23.42 3.97 11.05
N GLY A 21 23.36 3.40 9.84
CA GLY A 21 23.27 1.95 9.62
C GLY A 21 21.88 1.34 9.82
N GLU A 22 20.89 2.13 10.25
CA GLU A 22 19.52 1.69 10.52
C GLU A 22 18.49 2.26 9.52
N LEU A 23 18.96 2.73 8.37
CA LEU A 23 18.12 3.31 7.33
C LEU A 23 17.18 2.24 6.75
N PRO A 24 15.85 2.45 6.80
CA PRO A 24 14.88 1.51 6.22
C PRO A 24 15.07 1.34 4.70
N LEU A 25 14.57 0.24 4.16
CA LEU A 25 14.57 0.02 2.71
C LEU A 25 13.46 0.83 2.03
N LEU A 26 13.62 1.05 0.72
CA LEU A 26 12.53 1.56 -0.12
C LEU A 26 11.30 0.65 0.00
N ASN A 27 10.12 1.28 0.00
CA ASN A 27 8.81 0.66 0.17
C ASN A 27 8.56 0.04 1.54
N ASN A 28 9.47 0.15 2.53
CA ASN A 28 9.15 -0.25 3.90
C ASN A 28 8.02 0.62 4.46
N ALA A 29 7.14 -0.02 5.23
CA ALA A 29 6.15 0.67 6.03
C ALA A 29 6.80 1.17 7.32
N LEU A 30 6.59 2.44 7.62
CA LEU A 30 6.94 3.04 8.89
C LEU A 30 5.66 3.31 9.68
N ARG A 31 5.72 3.15 11.00
CA ARG A 31 4.59 3.31 11.89
C ARG A 31 4.85 4.43 12.89
N ILE A 32 3.85 5.28 13.07
CA ILE A 32 3.82 6.31 14.10
C ILE A 32 2.61 6.02 14.97
N ASP A 33 2.86 5.76 16.24
CA ASP A 33 1.86 5.77 17.31
C ASP A 33 2.27 6.83 18.31
N TYR A 34 1.54 7.94 18.31
CA TYR A 34 1.78 9.06 19.21
C TYR A 34 0.51 9.36 19.99
N GLU A 35 0.60 9.27 21.32
CA GLU A 35 -0.47 9.65 22.23
C GLU A 35 -0.13 11.00 22.88
N GLY A 36 -0.62 12.09 22.28
CA GLY A 36 -0.50 13.45 22.80
C GLY A 36 -1.86 14.13 22.97
N GLU A 37 -1.92 15.46 22.82
CA GLU A 37 -3.20 16.18 22.77
C GLU A 37 -4.09 15.72 21.61
N VAL A 38 -3.46 15.30 20.51
CA VAL A 38 -4.09 14.61 19.39
C VAL A 38 -3.40 13.26 19.25
N SER A 39 -4.16 12.18 19.43
CA SER A 39 -3.66 10.83 19.16
C SER A 39 -3.50 10.62 17.66
N ILE A 40 -2.33 10.14 17.25
CA ILE A 40 -1.98 9.90 15.84
C ILE A 40 -1.56 8.45 15.69
N HIS A 41 -2.28 7.73 14.84
CA HIS A 41 -1.91 6.41 14.33
C HIS A 41 -1.74 6.53 12.83
N LEU A 42 -0.49 6.56 12.37
CA LEU A 42 -0.18 6.86 10.97
C LEU A 42 0.83 5.85 10.42
N THR A 43 0.52 5.33 9.24
CA THR A 43 1.45 4.54 8.44
C THR A 43 2.05 5.42 7.34
N LEU A 44 3.36 5.37 7.21
CA LEU A 44 4.12 6.01 6.12
C LEU A 44 4.76 4.93 5.25
N GLU A 45 4.92 5.18 3.95
CA GLU A 45 5.71 4.32 3.06
C GLU A 45 6.98 5.04 2.62
N VAL A 46 8.14 4.40 2.77
CA VAL A 46 9.43 4.96 2.32
C VAL A 46 9.48 5.04 0.80
N ALA A 47 9.59 6.25 0.26
CA ALA A 47 9.62 6.50 -1.18
C ALA A 47 11.04 6.76 -1.71
N LEU A 48 11.92 7.39 -0.92
CA LEU A 48 13.26 7.79 -1.37
C LEU A 48 14.23 7.92 -0.19
N HIS A 49 15.52 7.67 -0.44
CA HIS A 49 16.60 8.02 0.49
C HIS A 49 17.21 9.37 0.10
N LEU A 50 17.23 10.33 1.01
CA LEU A 50 17.73 11.69 0.75
C LEU A 50 19.23 11.87 1.07
N GLY A 51 19.82 10.93 1.83
CA GLY A 51 21.14 11.10 2.45
C GLY A 51 21.02 11.66 3.88
N ASP A 52 22.14 11.83 4.58
CA ASP A 52 22.19 12.27 6.00
C ASP A 52 21.30 11.40 6.93
N ASN A 53 21.21 10.11 6.62
CA ASN A 53 20.32 9.15 7.26
C ASN A 53 18.83 9.56 7.25
N VAL A 54 18.40 10.35 6.28
CA VAL A 54 17.00 10.77 6.09
C VAL A 54 16.35 9.99 4.96
N VAL A 55 15.15 9.47 5.23
CA VAL A 55 14.24 8.94 4.22
C VAL A 55 13.08 9.89 4.01
N ARG A 56 12.63 10.01 2.76
CA ARG A 56 11.37 10.64 2.40
C ARG A 56 10.30 9.57 2.28
N SER A 57 9.20 9.80 2.96
CA SER A 57 8.06 8.89 3.01
C SER A 57 6.76 9.58 2.64
N VAL A 58 5.76 8.80 2.26
CA VAL A 58 4.41 9.26 1.93
C VAL A 58 3.44 8.71 2.98
N ALA A 59 2.62 9.59 3.54
CA ALA A 59 1.60 9.23 4.51
C ALA A 59 0.39 8.56 3.85
N MET A 60 -0.07 7.46 4.43
CA MET A 60 -1.26 6.71 3.97
C MET A 60 -2.58 7.28 4.51
N SER A 61 -2.50 8.27 5.40
CA SER A 61 -3.63 9.01 5.97
C SER A 61 -3.22 10.47 6.21
N SER A 62 -4.11 11.28 6.79
CA SER A 62 -3.82 12.69 7.09
C SER A 62 -2.59 12.84 8.01
N THR A 63 -1.78 13.85 7.73
CA THR A 63 -0.64 14.27 8.57
C THR A 63 -1.01 15.40 9.54
N ASP A 64 -2.30 15.74 9.65
CA ASP A 64 -2.77 16.79 10.53
C ASP A 64 -2.42 16.48 11.99
N GLY A 65 -1.84 17.47 12.69
CA GLY A 65 -1.38 17.31 14.06
C GLY A 65 -0.02 16.62 14.20
N LEU A 66 0.59 16.10 13.12
CA LEU A 66 1.91 15.49 13.20
C LEU A 66 2.98 16.55 13.49
N ILE A 67 3.76 16.32 14.54
CA ILE A 67 4.84 17.22 14.98
C ILE A 67 6.21 16.62 14.69
N ARG A 68 7.22 17.48 14.57
CA ARG A 68 8.62 17.05 14.43
C ARG A 68 9.13 16.46 15.74
N GLY A 69 10.09 15.55 15.63
CA GLY A 69 10.68 14.84 16.76
C GLY A 69 9.87 13.64 17.25
N VAL A 70 8.68 13.39 16.70
CA VAL A 70 7.91 12.18 17.00
C VAL A 70 8.67 10.95 16.54
N ASP A 71 8.69 9.94 17.39
CA ASP A 71 9.31 8.65 17.10
C ASP A 71 8.56 7.92 15.98
N VAL A 72 9.33 7.32 15.09
CA VAL A 72 8.84 6.55 13.94
C VAL A 72 9.49 5.17 13.98
N GLU A 73 8.69 4.12 13.88
CA GLU A 73 9.18 2.74 13.88
C GLU A 73 9.23 2.16 12.47
N ASP A 74 10.37 1.59 12.07
CA ASP A 74 10.43 0.77 10.85
C ASP A 74 9.89 -0.63 11.12
N THR A 75 8.85 -1.02 10.38
CA THR A 75 8.27 -2.36 10.45
C THR A 75 9.17 -3.42 9.80
N GLY A 76 10.20 -3.01 9.06
CA GLY A 76 11.17 -3.88 8.39
C GLY A 76 10.64 -4.56 7.14
N ARG A 77 9.42 -4.23 6.70
CA ARG A 77 8.76 -4.80 5.53
C ARG A 77 7.83 -3.78 4.88
N ALA A 78 7.45 -4.04 3.64
CA ALA A 78 6.41 -3.26 2.98
C ALA A 78 5.04 -3.44 3.63
N ILE A 79 4.12 -2.50 3.36
CA ILE A 79 2.71 -2.65 3.71
C ILE A 79 2.22 -4.00 3.18
N ALA A 80 1.57 -4.77 4.05
CA ALA A 80 1.08 -6.10 3.74
C ALA A 80 -0.41 -6.21 4.08
N VAL A 81 -1.18 -6.77 3.15
CA VAL A 81 -2.65 -6.85 3.23
C VAL A 81 -3.10 -8.30 3.32
N PRO A 82 -4.22 -8.62 3.98
CA PRO A 82 -4.74 -9.98 4.07
C PRO A 82 -5.14 -10.51 2.68
N VAL A 83 -4.91 -11.80 2.46
CA VAL A 83 -5.30 -12.51 1.23
C VAL A 83 -5.94 -13.85 1.57
N GLY A 84 -6.80 -14.36 0.69
CA GLY A 84 -7.43 -15.67 0.84
C GLY A 84 -8.94 -15.61 0.66
N GLN A 85 -9.63 -16.71 0.96
CA GLN A 85 -11.10 -16.77 0.77
C GLN A 85 -11.85 -15.91 1.79
N GLY A 86 -11.35 -15.77 3.02
CA GLY A 86 -12.01 -14.96 4.05
C GLY A 86 -12.00 -13.45 3.78
N THR A 87 -11.27 -12.97 2.75
CA THR A 87 -11.35 -11.58 2.30
C THR A 87 -12.51 -11.35 1.32
N LEU A 88 -13.15 -12.40 0.80
CA LEU A 88 -14.26 -12.26 -0.15
C LEU A 88 -15.50 -11.68 0.55
N GLY A 89 -16.11 -10.67 -0.06
CA GLY A 89 -17.28 -9.99 0.49
C GLY A 89 -16.97 -8.96 1.59
N ARG A 90 -15.70 -8.75 1.91
CA ARG A 90 -15.24 -7.76 2.90
C ARG A 90 -14.81 -6.45 2.22
N ILE A 91 -14.84 -5.36 2.97
CA ILE A 91 -14.35 -4.04 2.49
C ILE A 91 -13.10 -3.65 3.29
N PHE A 92 -12.04 -3.25 2.58
CA PHE A 92 -10.75 -2.90 3.18
C PHE A 92 -10.29 -1.51 2.77
N ASN A 93 -9.51 -0.87 3.64
CA ASN A 93 -8.69 0.28 3.27
C ASN A 93 -7.35 -0.15 2.64
N VAL A 94 -6.50 0.84 2.27
CA VAL A 94 -5.19 0.60 1.63
C VAL A 94 -4.20 -0.16 2.52
N LEU A 95 -4.36 -0.09 3.84
CA LEU A 95 -3.53 -0.79 4.81
C LEU A 95 -3.97 -2.26 5.00
N GLY A 96 -5.07 -2.67 4.38
CA GLY A 96 -5.64 -4.01 4.52
C GLY A 96 -6.50 -4.17 5.78
N GLU A 97 -6.89 -3.09 6.42
CA GLU A 97 -7.79 -3.10 7.58
C GLU A 97 -9.24 -3.13 7.10
N ALA A 98 -10.08 -3.97 7.73
CA ALA A 98 -11.49 -4.05 7.39
C ALA A 98 -12.25 -2.82 7.90
N ILE A 99 -13.06 -2.22 7.04
CA ILE A 99 -13.84 -1.00 7.30
C ILE A 99 -15.36 -1.21 7.16
N ASP A 100 -15.78 -2.48 7.12
CA ASP A 100 -17.18 -2.89 6.92
C ASP A 100 -17.94 -3.18 8.22
N GLU A 101 -17.33 -2.96 9.39
CA GLU A 101 -17.89 -3.24 10.72
C GLU A 101 -18.33 -4.71 10.92
N ALA A 102 -17.92 -5.64 10.05
CA ALA A 102 -18.34 -7.04 10.09
C ALA A 102 -17.43 -7.94 10.96
N GLY A 103 -16.70 -7.35 11.91
CA GLY A 103 -15.76 -8.03 12.79
C GLY A 103 -14.42 -8.39 12.15
N PRO A 104 -13.59 -9.22 12.81
CA PRO A 104 -12.26 -9.61 12.30
C PRO A 104 -12.33 -10.34 10.95
N VAL A 105 -11.24 -10.30 10.18
CA VAL A 105 -11.11 -11.02 8.91
C VAL A 105 -10.37 -12.32 9.17
N GLU A 106 -10.96 -13.44 8.74
CA GLU A 106 -10.29 -14.74 8.75
C GLU A 106 -9.32 -14.84 7.57
N ALA A 107 -8.06 -14.47 7.79
CA ALA A 107 -7.00 -14.60 6.80
C ALA A 107 -5.74 -15.19 7.42
N ASP A 108 -5.30 -16.34 6.91
CA ASP A 108 -4.10 -17.04 7.40
C ASP A 108 -2.80 -16.40 6.88
N THR A 109 -2.89 -15.53 5.87
CA THR A 109 -1.73 -15.00 5.16
C THR A 109 -1.94 -13.55 4.79
N SER A 110 -0.86 -12.77 4.83
CA SER A 110 -0.79 -11.42 4.31
C SER A 110 0.31 -11.32 3.26
N TRP A 111 0.06 -10.58 2.18
CA TRP A 111 1.01 -10.37 1.10
C TRP A 111 1.44 -8.90 1.01
N PRO A 112 2.72 -8.62 0.70
CA PRO A 112 3.17 -7.25 0.46
C PRO A 112 2.48 -6.67 -0.77
N ILE A 113 2.16 -5.37 -0.72
CA ILE A 113 1.54 -4.66 -1.85
C ILE A 113 2.52 -4.49 -3.04
N HIS A 114 3.82 -4.44 -2.74
CA HIS A 114 4.89 -4.38 -3.73
C HIS A 114 5.39 -5.78 -4.07
N ARG A 115 5.31 -6.15 -5.36
CA ARG A 115 5.93 -7.36 -5.91
C ARG A 115 6.45 -7.11 -7.31
N ASN A 116 7.44 -7.89 -7.72
CA ASN A 116 7.88 -7.90 -9.10
C ASN A 116 6.77 -8.42 -10.02
N ALA A 117 6.71 -7.88 -11.23
CA ALA A 117 5.86 -8.45 -12.27
C ALA A 117 6.30 -9.89 -12.59
N PRO A 118 5.41 -10.74 -13.12
CA PRO A 118 5.77 -12.06 -13.61
C PRO A 118 6.89 -11.98 -14.65
N GLU A 119 7.77 -12.99 -14.65
CA GLU A 119 8.89 -13.07 -15.59
C GLU A 119 8.40 -13.32 -17.02
N PHE A 120 9.20 -12.96 -18.03
CA PHE A 120 8.83 -13.16 -19.43
C PHE A 120 8.48 -14.62 -19.76
N SER A 121 9.15 -15.58 -19.12
CA SER A 121 8.88 -17.02 -19.28
C SER A 121 7.54 -17.47 -18.71
N GLU A 122 6.94 -16.70 -17.81
CA GLU A 122 5.63 -16.98 -17.20
C GLU A 122 4.48 -16.36 -18.00
N LEU A 123 4.79 -15.51 -18.98
CA LEU A 123 3.79 -14.87 -19.83
C LEU A 123 3.27 -15.85 -20.87
N THR A 124 1.94 -15.91 -21.00
CA THR A 124 1.28 -16.70 -22.05
C THR A 124 0.95 -15.82 -23.25
N THR A 125 1.19 -16.33 -24.46
CA THR A 125 0.76 -15.69 -25.71
C THR A 125 -0.62 -16.15 -26.17
N LYS A 126 -1.25 -17.07 -25.42
CA LYS A 126 -2.57 -17.60 -25.78
C LYS A 126 -3.62 -16.51 -25.66
N THR A 127 -4.33 -16.28 -26.76
CA THR A 127 -5.49 -15.40 -26.79
C THR A 127 -6.75 -16.24 -26.65
N GLU A 128 -7.41 -16.13 -25.49
CA GLU A 128 -8.71 -16.74 -25.23
C GLU A 128 -9.75 -15.63 -25.01
N ILE A 129 -10.90 -15.72 -25.67
CA ILE A 129 -12.00 -14.78 -25.45
C ILE A 129 -12.62 -15.05 -24.08
N PHE A 130 -12.82 -13.99 -23.29
CA PHE A 130 -13.59 -14.00 -22.07
C PHE A 130 -15.02 -13.56 -22.40
N GLU A 131 -15.92 -14.53 -22.59
CA GLU A 131 -17.32 -14.27 -22.90
C GLU A 131 -18.03 -13.64 -21.70
N THR A 132 -18.62 -12.45 -21.91
CA THR A 132 -19.27 -11.68 -20.84
C THR A 132 -20.79 -11.86 -20.82
N GLY A 133 -21.40 -12.29 -21.93
CA GLY A 133 -22.84 -12.31 -22.14
C GLY A 133 -23.42 -10.96 -22.56
N ILE A 134 -22.59 -9.93 -22.75
CA ILE A 134 -23.03 -8.58 -23.12
C ILE A 134 -22.81 -8.38 -24.61
N LYS A 135 -23.90 -8.34 -25.39
CA LYS A 135 -23.85 -8.29 -26.86
C LYS A 135 -22.88 -7.25 -27.44
N VAL A 136 -22.88 -6.02 -26.92
CA VAL A 136 -22.02 -4.95 -27.46
C VAL A 136 -20.54 -5.23 -27.19
N VAL A 137 -20.22 -5.83 -26.03
CA VAL A 137 -18.85 -6.21 -25.66
C VAL A 137 -18.44 -7.42 -26.48
N ASP A 138 -19.19 -8.51 -26.41
CA ASP A 138 -18.81 -9.79 -27.03
C ASP A 138 -18.75 -9.71 -28.56
N LEU A 139 -19.57 -8.86 -29.20
CA LEU A 139 -19.59 -8.72 -30.66
C LEU A 139 -18.58 -7.69 -31.20
N LEU A 140 -18.47 -6.52 -30.57
CA LEU A 140 -17.70 -5.40 -31.14
C LEU A 140 -16.32 -5.24 -30.51
N ALA A 141 -16.16 -5.58 -29.23
CA ALA A 141 -14.92 -5.39 -28.48
C ALA A 141 -14.72 -6.53 -27.45
N PRO A 142 -14.57 -7.79 -27.90
CA PRO A 142 -14.50 -8.95 -27.02
C PRO A 142 -13.31 -8.86 -26.07
N TYR A 143 -13.52 -9.23 -24.81
CA TYR A 143 -12.47 -9.20 -23.79
C TYR A 143 -11.56 -10.41 -23.89
N ILE A 144 -10.27 -10.22 -23.59
CA ILE A 144 -9.30 -11.31 -23.54
C ILE A 144 -9.16 -11.79 -22.10
N LYS A 145 -9.25 -13.10 -21.89
CA LYS A 145 -9.09 -13.72 -20.57
C LYS A 145 -7.67 -13.47 -20.04
N GLY A 146 -7.58 -12.89 -18.84
CA GLY A 146 -6.31 -12.45 -18.25
C GLY A 146 -5.72 -11.17 -18.89
N GLY A 147 -6.42 -10.57 -19.85
CA GLY A 147 -6.05 -9.29 -20.46
C GLY A 147 -6.42 -8.09 -19.60
N LYS A 148 -5.89 -6.93 -19.96
CA LYS A 148 -6.23 -5.63 -19.35
C LYS A 148 -7.27 -4.91 -20.20
N VAL A 149 -8.38 -4.50 -19.61
CA VAL A 149 -9.48 -3.80 -20.29
C VAL A 149 -9.73 -2.47 -19.59
N GLY A 150 -9.80 -1.38 -20.37
CA GLY A 150 -10.15 -0.04 -19.88
C GLY A 150 -11.57 0.34 -20.30
N LEU A 151 -12.38 0.77 -19.34
CA LEU A 151 -13.71 1.32 -19.59
C LEU A 151 -13.64 2.85 -19.52
N PHE A 152 -13.70 3.51 -20.67
CA PHE A 152 -13.65 4.96 -20.77
C PHE A 152 -15.05 5.52 -20.96
N GLY A 153 -15.54 6.24 -19.95
CA GLY A 153 -16.83 6.93 -19.94
C GLY A 153 -16.73 8.25 -19.19
N GLY A 154 -17.66 9.16 -19.46
CA GLY A 154 -17.84 10.40 -18.70
C GLY A 154 -18.84 10.24 -17.56
N ALA A 155 -18.98 11.29 -16.75
CA ALA A 155 -20.05 11.46 -15.76
C ALA A 155 -21.16 12.37 -16.32
#